data_AF-A0A6B2BW92-F1
#
_entry.id   AF-A0A6B2BW92-F1
#
_cell.length_a   1.000
_cell.length_b   1.000
_cell.length_c   1.000
_cell.angle_alpha   90.00
_cell.angle_beta   90.00
_cell.angle_gamma   90.00
#
_symmetry.space_group_name_H-M   'P 1'
#
loop_
_entity.id
_entity.type
_entity.pdbx_description
1 polymer ?
#
loop_
_entity_poly.entity_id
_entity_poly.type
_entity_poly.pdbx_seq_one_letter_code
_entity_poly.pdbx_strand_id
1 'polypeptide(L)'
;MSNFQKNWESKKDESIGDKIKTAVKPDEPLKRKLEQAIRLIQIQIAKLDGTASKLKEKDKKYFEKIVSYLQKHDNERANIYATELAEIRKMYKMITQAKLALEQISTRLSTATELGDVVAVLDPAMKVLSSIRRGVSNVMPTAEDELGEISTLLNNIMVDAGQISSSGISFEPTNDEAESILSQASAIAEARMKQTLPDISSLGLGAEGSKQ
;
A
#
# COMPACT_ATOMS: atom_id res chain seq x y z
N MET A 1 -17.83 -54.79 49.21
CA MET A 1 -19.18 -54.26 48.90
C MET A 1 -19.22 -52.83 49.42
N SER A 2 -19.51 -51.75 48.72
CA SER A 2 -19.63 -51.40 47.30
C SER A 2 -19.71 -49.86 47.29
N ASN A 3 -19.00 -49.22 46.36
CA ASN A 3 -19.25 -47.88 45.82
C ASN A 3 -19.58 -46.70 46.76
N PHE A 4 -18.56 -45.97 47.24
CA PHE A 4 -18.70 -44.57 47.70
C PHE A 4 -17.47 -43.70 47.34
N GLN A 5 -16.82 -43.97 46.20
CA GLN A 5 -15.65 -43.22 45.70
C GLN A 5 -15.93 -42.43 44.40
N LYS A 6 -17.15 -41.97 44.14
CA LYS A 6 -17.44 -41.17 42.94
C LYS A 6 -18.49 -40.12 43.22
N ASN A 7 -18.03 -38.89 43.48
CA ASN A 7 -18.59 -37.63 42.95
C ASN A 7 -18.31 -36.45 43.87
N TRP A 8 -17.03 -36.07 44.01
CA TRP A 8 -16.69 -34.71 44.43
C TRP A 8 -15.65 -34.03 43.53
N GLU A 9 -15.56 -34.45 42.27
CA GLU A 9 -15.00 -33.57 41.24
C GLU A 9 -16.15 -32.80 40.61
N SER A 10 -16.50 -31.66 41.21
CA SER A 10 -17.20 -30.61 40.50
C SER A 10 -16.25 -30.07 39.43
N LYS A 11 -16.35 -30.64 38.22
CA LYS A 11 -15.88 -29.98 37.01
C LYS A 11 -16.49 -28.59 36.99
N LYS A 12 -15.63 -27.60 37.18
CA LYS A 12 -15.89 -26.20 36.90
C LYS A 12 -16.09 -26.13 35.38
N ASP A 13 -17.34 -26.17 34.94
CA ASP A 13 -17.68 -25.90 33.55
C ASP A 13 -17.05 -24.55 33.19
N GLU A 14 -16.11 -24.58 32.25
CA GLU A 14 -15.57 -23.37 31.64
C GLU A 14 -16.73 -22.63 31.00
N SER A 15 -17.12 -21.54 31.67
CA SER A 15 -18.18 -20.65 31.24
C SER A 15 -17.94 -20.25 29.79
N ILE A 16 -18.93 -20.54 28.93
CA ILE A 16 -18.97 -20.14 27.52
C ILE A 16 -18.74 -18.61 27.37
N GLY A 17 -19.00 -17.82 28.41
CA GLY A 17 -18.74 -16.39 28.47
C GLY A 17 -17.25 -15.99 28.48
N ASP A 18 -16.34 -16.85 28.93
CA ASP A 18 -14.90 -16.53 28.99
C ASP A 18 -14.19 -16.76 27.65
N LYS A 19 -14.72 -17.64 26.79
CA LYS A 19 -14.17 -17.90 25.44
C LYS A 19 -14.56 -16.85 24.39
N ILE A 20 -15.53 -15.98 24.69
CA ILE A 20 -15.97 -14.92 23.77
C ILE A 20 -15.18 -13.61 24.01
N LYS A 21 -14.53 -13.45 25.17
CA LYS A 21 -13.73 -12.26 25.50
C LYS A 21 -12.34 -12.20 24.88
N THR A 22 -11.86 -13.28 24.24
CA THR A 22 -10.54 -13.33 23.60
C THR A 22 -10.56 -12.96 22.12
N ALA A 23 -11.73 -12.74 21.50
CA ALA A 23 -11.86 -12.48 20.06
C ALA A 23 -12.30 -11.06 19.69
N VAL A 24 -12.42 -10.14 20.65
CA VAL A 24 -12.85 -8.77 20.35
C VAL A 24 -11.89 -7.77 20.98
N LYS A 25 -10.69 -7.68 20.40
CA LYS A 25 -10.07 -6.35 20.29
C LYS A 25 -10.88 -5.61 19.23
N PRO A 26 -11.39 -4.40 19.49
CA PRO A 26 -11.90 -3.59 18.41
C PRO A 26 -10.69 -3.24 17.54
N ASP A 27 -10.50 -3.98 16.45
CA ASP A 27 -9.48 -3.65 15.46
C ASP A 27 -9.74 -2.22 15.02
N GLU A 28 -8.74 -1.36 15.24
CA GLU A 28 -8.79 0.00 14.76
C GLU A 28 -9.06 -0.05 13.24
N PRO A 29 -10.10 0.64 12.72
CA PRO A 29 -10.48 0.53 11.31
C PRO A 29 -9.25 0.75 10.41
N LEU A 30 -9.04 -0.10 9.39
CA LEU A 30 -7.91 -0.03 8.46
C LEU A 30 -7.62 1.41 8.00
N LYS A 31 -8.69 2.18 7.74
CA LYS A 31 -8.65 3.60 7.42
C LYS A 31 -7.83 4.43 8.42
N ARG A 32 -8.05 4.26 9.73
CA ARG A 32 -7.31 5.00 10.77
C ARG A 32 -5.83 4.62 10.79
N LYS A 33 -5.51 3.34 10.61
CA LYS A 33 -4.10 2.89 10.52
C LYS A 33 -3.40 3.47 9.29
N LEU A 34 -4.10 3.55 8.16
CA LEU A 34 -3.61 4.22 6.94
C LEU A 34 -3.41 5.72 7.15
N GLU A 35 -4.37 6.42 7.75
CA GLU A 35 -4.28 7.84 8.11
C GLU A 35 -3.09 8.11 9.06
N GLN A 36 -2.86 7.22 10.03
CA GLN A 36 -1.70 7.28 10.91
C GLN A 36 -0.39 7.12 10.13
N ALA A 37 -0.31 6.15 9.22
CA ALA A 37 0.87 5.95 8.38
C ALA A 37 1.16 7.18 7.50
N ILE A 38 0.13 7.75 6.87
CA ILE A 38 0.23 8.99 6.08
C ILE A 38 0.80 10.12 6.93
N ARG A 39 0.28 10.33 8.15
CA ARG A 39 0.75 11.37 9.05
C ARG A 39 2.24 11.19 9.42
N LEU A 40 2.66 9.96 9.72
CA LEU A 40 4.06 9.66 10.02
C LEU A 40 4.97 9.95 8.81
N ILE A 41 4.53 9.58 7.61
CA ILE A 41 5.25 9.87 6.36
C ILE A 41 5.38 11.39 6.14
N GLN A 42 4.33 12.16 6.37
CA GLN A 42 4.36 13.63 6.26
C GLN A 42 5.37 14.26 7.23
N ILE A 43 5.46 13.75 8.47
CA ILE A 43 6.48 14.17 9.42
C ILE A 43 7.88 13.91 8.87
N GLN A 44 8.10 12.76 8.23
CA GLN A 44 9.39 12.47 7.61
C GLN A 44 9.72 13.35 6.41
N ILE A 45 8.74 13.62 5.56
CA ILE A 45 8.90 14.56 4.43
C ILE A 45 9.39 15.92 4.96
N ALA A 46 8.78 16.43 6.04
CA ALA A 46 9.19 17.71 6.65
C ALA A 46 10.62 17.65 7.23
N LYS A 47 10.99 16.54 7.89
CA LYS A 47 12.36 16.38 8.41
C LYS A 47 13.40 16.30 7.28
N LEU A 48 13.12 15.56 6.21
CA LEU A 48 13.99 15.49 5.04
C LEU A 48 14.13 16.86 4.36
N ASP A 49 13.06 17.65 4.30
CA ASP A 49 13.10 19.01 3.76
C ASP A 49 14.00 19.95 4.60
N GLY A 50 13.92 19.84 5.93
CA GLY A 50 14.83 20.53 6.84
C GLY A 50 16.29 20.12 6.63
N THR A 51 16.57 18.84 6.46
CA THR A 51 17.92 18.33 6.16
C THR A 51 18.42 18.82 4.80
N ALA A 52 17.58 18.79 3.77
CA ALA A 52 17.92 19.30 2.44
C ALA A 52 18.28 20.79 2.48
N SER A 53 17.53 21.59 3.27
CA SER A 53 17.80 23.02 3.46
C SER A 53 19.15 23.26 4.13
N LYS A 54 19.49 22.49 5.18
CA LYS A 54 20.81 22.56 5.84
C LYS A 54 21.96 22.19 4.90
N LEU A 55 21.78 21.16 4.08
CA LEU A 55 22.78 20.75 3.08
C LEU A 55 23.00 21.86 2.04
N LYS A 56 21.94 22.51 1.57
CA LYS A 56 22.01 23.63 0.62
C LYS A 56 22.72 24.85 1.22
N GLU A 57 22.51 25.14 2.51
CA GLU A 57 23.24 26.20 3.20
C GLU A 57 24.74 25.88 3.32
N LYS A 58 25.08 24.63 3.66
CA LYS A 58 26.47 24.17 3.70
C LYS A 58 27.14 24.23 2.32
N ASP A 59 26.43 23.87 1.26
CA ASP A 59 26.91 23.98 -0.13
C ASP A 59 27.41 25.40 -0.41
N LYS A 60 26.54 26.40 -0.18
CA LYS A 60 26.88 27.81 -0.39
C LYS A 60 28.11 28.23 0.44
N LYS A 61 28.15 27.87 1.72
CA LYS A 61 29.28 28.21 2.61
C LYS A 61 30.60 27.59 2.13
N TYR A 62 30.58 26.35 1.66
CA TYR A 62 31.80 25.68 1.21
C TYR A 62 32.25 26.23 -0.14
N PHE A 63 31.32 26.55 -1.03
CA PHE A 63 31.62 27.24 -2.28
C PHE A 63 32.31 28.59 -2.04
N GLU A 64 31.79 29.42 -1.13
CA GLU A 64 32.42 30.70 -0.75
C GLU A 64 33.83 30.50 -0.18
N LYS A 65 34.04 29.47 0.65
CA LYS A 65 35.38 29.12 1.17
C LYS A 65 36.35 28.72 0.07
N ILE A 66 35.91 27.89 -0.89
CA ILE A 66 36.74 27.47 -2.03
C ILE A 66 37.21 28.71 -2.79
N VAL A 67 36.30 29.63 -3.13
CA VAL A 67 36.64 30.88 -3.81
C VAL A 67 37.68 31.69 -3.00
N SER A 68 37.48 31.82 -1.69
CA SER A 68 38.41 32.56 -0.82
C SER A 68 39.82 31.94 -0.76
N TYR A 69 39.93 30.61 -0.69
CA TYR A 69 41.22 29.94 -0.68
C TYR A 69 41.93 30.02 -2.04
N LEU A 70 41.18 29.89 -3.14
CA LEU A 70 41.73 30.07 -4.49
C LEU A 70 42.28 31.50 -4.69
N GLN A 71 41.59 32.52 -4.19
CA GLN A 71 42.08 33.92 -4.22
C GLN A 71 43.37 34.13 -3.44
N LYS A 72 43.61 33.31 -2.40
CA LYS A 72 44.83 33.34 -1.59
C LYS A 72 45.92 32.39 -2.12
N HIS A 73 45.70 31.76 -3.28
CA HIS A 73 46.57 30.73 -3.87
C HIS A 73 46.78 29.50 -2.98
N ASP A 74 45.88 29.27 -2.01
CA ASP A 74 45.89 28.09 -1.12
C ASP A 74 45.10 26.95 -1.78
N ASN A 75 45.71 26.35 -2.81
CA ASN A 75 45.08 25.30 -3.62
C ASN A 75 44.79 24.01 -2.82
N GLU A 76 45.62 23.71 -1.81
CA GLU A 76 45.45 22.52 -0.98
C GLU A 76 44.13 22.58 -0.19
N ARG A 77 43.89 23.70 0.52
CA ARG A 77 42.62 23.88 1.23
C ARG A 77 41.43 24.00 0.30
N ALA A 78 41.58 24.67 -0.84
CA ALA A 78 40.52 24.74 -1.84
C ALA A 78 40.08 23.33 -2.30
N ASN A 79 41.04 22.42 -2.54
CA ASN A 79 40.76 21.06 -2.97
C ASN A 79 40.04 20.22 -1.90
N ILE A 80 40.41 20.39 -0.62
CA ILE A 80 39.73 19.73 0.50
C ILE A 80 38.25 20.15 0.54
N TYR A 81 37.96 21.46 0.52
CA TYR A 81 36.57 21.93 0.55
C TYR A 81 35.79 21.57 -0.72
N ALA A 82 36.45 21.46 -1.89
CA ALA A 82 35.81 21.01 -3.12
C ALA A 82 35.35 19.54 -3.04
N THR A 83 36.17 18.68 -2.44
CA THR A 83 35.82 17.27 -2.20
C THR A 83 34.61 17.15 -1.28
N GLU A 84 34.62 17.89 -0.17
CA GLU A 84 33.48 17.93 0.77
C GLU A 84 32.21 18.49 0.13
N LEU A 85 32.33 19.52 -0.71
CA LEU A 85 31.21 20.10 -1.44
C LEU A 85 30.56 19.07 -2.39
N ALA A 86 31.36 18.24 -3.06
CA ALA A 86 30.85 17.18 -3.91
C ALA A 86 30.03 16.14 -3.12
N GLU A 87 30.51 15.73 -1.94
CA GLU A 87 29.77 14.82 -1.07
C GLU A 87 28.49 15.47 -0.51
N ILE A 88 28.51 16.76 -0.15
CA ILE A 88 27.31 17.51 0.27
C ILE A 88 26.24 17.48 -0.83
N ARG A 89 26.63 17.69 -2.10
CA ARG A 89 25.69 17.65 -3.24
C ARG A 89 25.12 16.26 -3.46
N LYS A 90 25.93 15.22 -3.30
CA LYS A 90 25.47 13.82 -3.38
C LYS A 90 24.45 13.50 -2.27
N MET A 91 24.74 13.90 -1.03
CA MET A 91 23.80 13.78 0.08
C MET A 91 22.51 14.56 -0.18
N TYR A 92 22.59 15.79 -0.70
CA TYR A 92 21.42 16.60 -1.04
C TYR A 92 20.52 15.91 -2.08
N LYS A 93 21.12 15.36 -3.15
CA LYS A 93 20.38 14.61 -4.17
C LYS A 93 19.68 13.38 -3.59
N MET A 94 20.35 12.65 -2.71
CA MET A 94 19.78 11.48 -2.05
C MET A 94 18.58 11.83 -1.16
N ILE A 95 18.70 12.88 -0.33
CA ILE A 95 17.62 13.34 0.54
C ILE A 95 16.42 13.86 -0.26
N THR A 96 16.66 14.61 -1.34
CA THR A 96 15.58 15.11 -2.20
C THR A 96 14.86 14.00 -2.95
N GLN A 97 15.58 12.97 -3.41
CA GLN A 97 14.96 11.78 -4.01
C GLN A 97 14.14 10.97 -2.99
N ALA A 98 14.67 10.80 -1.77
CA ALA A 98 13.94 10.17 -0.68
C ALA A 98 12.63 10.92 -0.36
N LYS A 99 12.68 12.26 -0.30
CA LYS A 99 11.51 13.12 -0.09
C LYS A 99 10.43 12.87 -1.15
N LEU A 100 10.79 12.95 -2.43
CA LEU A 100 9.85 12.73 -3.55
C LEU A 100 9.23 11.34 -3.50
N ALA A 101 10.01 10.32 -3.15
CA ALA A 101 9.52 8.96 -3.05
C ALA A 101 8.56 8.77 -1.86
N LEU A 102 8.81 9.45 -0.73
CA LEU A 102 7.85 9.49 0.39
C LEU A 102 6.56 10.24 0.04
N GLU A 103 6.64 11.34 -0.71
CA GLU A 103 5.46 12.05 -1.23
C GLU A 103 4.63 11.12 -2.11
N GLN A 104 5.28 10.35 -2.99
CA GLN A 104 4.61 9.34 -3.82
C GLN A 104 3.93 8.26 -2.97
N ILE A 105 4.59 7.74 -1.93
CA ILE A 105 3.98 6.76 -1.02
C ILE A 105 2.76 7.36 -0.33
N SER A 106 2.87 8.58 0.21
CA SER A 106 1.78 9.29 0.87
C SER A 106 0.55 9.39 -0.05
N THR A 107 0.73 9.81 -1.30
CA THR A 107 -0.36 9.88 -2.29
C THR A 107 -1.01 8.53 -2.54
N ARG A 108 -0.21 7.45 -2.67
CA ARG A 108 -0.73 6.09 -2.84
C ARG A 108 -1.56 5.65 -1.64
N LEU A 109 -1.08 5.88 -0.42
CA LEU A 109 -1.83 5.55 0.80
C LEU A 109 -3.16 6.30 0.89
N SER A 110 -3.21 7.57 0.46
CA SER A 110 -4.47 8.31 0.35
C SER A 110 -5.43 7.62 -0.62
N THR A 111 -4.95 7.20 -1.80
CA THR A 111 -5.77 6.43 -2.76
C THR A 111 -6.28 5.11 -2.16
N ALA A 112 -5.46 4.38 -1.40
CA ALA A 112 -5.91 3.16 -0.69
C ALA A 112 -7.00 3.46 0.35
N THR A 113 -6.93 4.63 1.00
CA THR A 113 -7.91 5.09 1.99
C THR A 113 -9.25 5.46 1.34
N GLU A 114 -9.21 5.95 0.09
CA GLU A 114 -10.39 6.40 -0.67
C GLU A 114 -11.05 5.28 -1.46
N LEU A 115 -10.27 4.41 -2.11
CA LEU A 115 -10.75 3.41 -3.06
C LEU A 115 -10.82 1.98 -2.51
N GLY A 116 -10.27 1.72 -1.32
CA GLY A 116 -10.41 0.43 -0.61
C GLY A 116 -9.55 -0.72 -1.13
N ASP A 117 -8.87 -0.58 -2.28
CA ASP A 117 -7.87 -1.55 -2.74
C ASP A 117 -6.53 -1.36 -2.02
N VAL A 118 -6.48 -1.82 -0.78
CA VAL A 118 -5.34 -1.63 0.12
C VAL A 118 -4.14 -2.48 -0.32
N VAL A 119 -4.37 -3.74 -0.72
CA VAL A 119 -3.29 -4.70 -1.01
C VAL A 119 -2.54 -4.33 -2.28
N ALA A 120 -3.24 -4.00 -3.38
CA ALA A 120 -2.57 -3.67 -4.64
C ALA A 120 -1.76 -2.37 -4.55
N VAL A 121 -2.18 -1.46 -3.67
CA VAL A 121 -1.53 -0.16 -3.48
C VAL A 121 -0.36 -0.23 -2.51
N LEU A 122 -0.47 -1.02 -1.43
CA LEU A 122 0.55 -1.11 -0.39
C LEU A 122 1.82 -1.84 -0.82
N ASP A 123 1.73 -2.94 -1.59
CA ASP A 123 2.92 -3.73 -1.93
C ASP A 123 4.00 -2.92 -2.69
N PRO A 124 3.65 -2.16 -3.75
CA PRO A 124 4.61 -1.28 -4.41
C PRO A 124 5.13 -0.16 -3.48
N ALA A 125 4.30 0.34 -2.57
CA ALA A 125 4.69 1.40 -1.64
C ALA A 125 5.73 0.93 -0.61
N MET A 126 5.58 -0.28 -0.06
CA MET A 126 6.53 -0.86 0.89
C MET A 126 7.91 -1.12 0.27
N LYS A 127 7.96 -1.55 -1.00
CA LYS A 127 9.22 -1.74 -1.74
C LYS A 127 9.99 -0.44 -1.92
N VAL A 128 9.28 0.64 -2.25
CA VAL A 128 9.85 1.99 -2.34
C VAL A 128 10.35 2.43 -0.96
N LEU A 129 9.54 2.25 0.10
CA LEU A 129 9.91 2.62 1.47
C LEU A 129 11.19 1.93 1.95
N SER A 130 11.32 0.62 1.71
CA SER A 130 12.53 -0.15 2.03
C SER A 130 13.78 0.39 1.31
N SER A 131 13.61 0.81 0.05
CA SER A 131 14.71 1.39 -0.73
C SER A 131 15.11 2.77 -0.22
N ILE A 132 14.14 3.61 0.17
CA ILE A 132 14.39 4.90 0.80
C ILE A 132 15.15 4.71 2.12
N ARG A 133 14.67 3.82 2.99
CA ARG A 133 15.27 3.53 4.30
C ARG A 133 16.76 3.20 4.17
N ARG A 134 17.11 2.29 3.25
CA ARG A 134 18.51 1.94 2.95
C ARG A 134 19.30 3.10 2.34
N GLY A 135 18.65 3.94 1.53
CA GLY A 135 19.29 5.11 0.94
C GLY A 135 19.67 6.14 1.98
N VAL A 136 18.78 6.44 2.93
CA VAL A 136 19.00 7.53 3.89
C VAL A 136 19.84 7.13 5.11
N SER A 137 20.08 5.85 5.37
CA SER A 137 20.82 5.36 6.56
C SER A 137 22.18 6.04 6.76
N ASN A 138 22.94 6.24 5.69
CA ASN A 138 24.28 6.83 5.75
C ASN A 138 24.27 8.37 5.92
N VAL A 139 23.15 9.03 5.65
CA VAL A 139 23.04 10.51 5.65
C VAL A 139 22.23 11.00 6.84
N MET A 140 21.20 10.25 7.23
CA MET A 140 20.25 10.61 8.28
C MET A 140 19.78 9.33 9.02
N PRO A 141 20.59 8.77 9.93
CA PRO A 141 20.27 7.53 10.64
C PRO A 141 18.94 7.59 11.40
N THR A 142 18.59 8.75 11.97
CA THR A 142 17.30 8.92 12.66
C THR A 142 16.10 8.74 11.72
N ALA A 143 16.24 9.06 10.43
CA ALA A 143 15.20 8.76 9.45
C ALA A 143 15.12 7.26 9.15
N GLU A 144 16.23 6.53 9.22
CA GLU A 144 16.22 5.08 9.00
C GLU A 144 15.35 4.35 10.03
N ASP A 145 15.49 4.70 11.31
CA ASP A 145 14.73 4.11 12.41
C ASP A 145 13.23 4.41 12.26
N GLU A 146 12.90 5.68 12.05
CA GLU A 146 11.50 6.12 11.96
C GLU A 146 10.82 5.61 10.67
N LEU A 147 11.55 5.46 9.56
CA LEU A 147 11.05 4.77 8.37
C LEU A 147 10.88 3.26 8.58
N GLY A 148 11.67 2.66 9.48
CA GLY A 148 11.49 1.28 9.93
C GLY A 148 10.18 1.08 10.70
N GLU A 149 9.83 2.04 11.56
CA GLU A 149 8.54 2.05 12.26
C GLU A 149 7.37 2.16 11.28
N ILE A 150 7.46 3.08 10.31
CA ILE A 150 6.46 3.21 9.23
C ILE A 150 6.35 1.90 8.45
N SER A 151 7.47 1.26 8.11
CA SER A 151 7.46 -0.03 7.41
C SER A 151 6.77 -1.11 8.21
N THR A 152 6.97 -1.15 9.53
CA THR A 152 6.30 -2.11 10.43
C THR A 152 4.80 -1.86 10.48
N LEU A 153 4.38 -0.59 10.58
CA LEU A 153 2.97 -0.22 10.54
C LEU A 153 2.31 -0.63 9.22
N LEU A 154 2.93 -0.34 8.08
CA LEU A 154 2.41 -0.73 6.76
C LEU A 154 2.32 -2.25 6.58
N ASN A 155 3.31 -3.00 7.09
CA ASN A 155 3.26 -4.47 7.09
C ASN A 155 2.06 -5.00 7.91
N ASN A 156 1.80 -4.42 9.08
CA ASN A 156 0.65 -4.81 9.89
C ASN A 156 -0.68 -4.54 9.16
N ILE A 157 -0.80 -3.36 8.51
CA ILE A 157 -1.98 -3.02 7.69
C ILE A 157 -2.16 -4.03 6.54
N MET A 158 -1.07 -4.42 5.88
CA MET A 158 -1.11 -5.41 4.81
C MET A 158 -1.62 -6.77 5.30
N VAL A 159 -1.15 -7.23 6.47
CA VAL A 159 -1.61 -8.48 7.08
C VAL A 159 -3.09 -8.41 7.43
N ASP A 160 -3.53 -7.31 8.05
CA ASP A 160 -4.94 -7.10 8.42
C ASP A 160 -5.85 -7.08 7.17
N ALA A 161 -5.42 -6.40 6.10
CA ALA A 161 -6.15 -6.36 4.83
C ALA A 161 -6.23 -7.75 4.16
N GLY A 162 -5.17 -8.55 4.24
CA GLY A 162 -5.14 -9.93 3.74
C GLY A 162 -5.97 -10.92 4.59
N GLN A 163 -6.14 -10.65 5.88
CA GLN A 163 -7.03 -11.43 6.74
C GLN A 163 -8.51 -11.11 6.47
N ILE A 164 -8.83 -9.84 6.20
CA ILE A 164 -10.19 -9.42 5.82
C ILE A 164 -10.60 -10.08 4.50
N SER A 165 -9.70 -10.13 3.51
CA SER A 165 -9.99 -10.79 2.23
C SER A 165 -10.10 -12.32 2.34
N SER A 166 -9.44 -12.97 3.30
CA SER A 166 -9.54 -14.42 3.52
C SER A 166 -10.68 -14.85 4.44
N SER A 167 -11.24 -13.94 5.24
CA SER A 167 -12.38 -14.22 6.15
C SER A 167 -13.77 -14.16 5.48
N GLY A 168 -13.83 -14.07 4.15
CA GLY A 168 -15.08 -14.15 3.40
C GLY A 168 -15.93 -12.88 3.39
N ILE A 169 -15.43 -11.76 3.94
CA ILE A 169 -15.97 -10.44 3.59
C ILE A 169 -15.21 -9.99 2.33
N SER A 170 -15.58 -10.63 1.23
CA SER A 170 -15.26 -10.12 -0.09
C SER A 170 -15.87 -8.72 -0.15
N PHE A 171 -15.05 -7.67 -0.08
CA PHE A 171 -15.40 -6.43 -0.73
C PHE A 171 -15.19 -6.70 -2.23
N GLU A 172 -16.05 -7.58 -2.79
CA GLU A 172 -16.28 -7.55 -4.21
C GLU A 172 -16.68 -6.11 -4.50
N PRO A 173 -15.99 -5.39 -5.38
CA PRO A 173 -16.59 -4.20 -5.94
C PRO A 173 -17.90 -4.71 -6.53
N THR A 174 -19.03 -4.40 -5.92
CA THR A 174 -20.35 -4.69 -6.46
C THR A 174 -20.38 -4.00 -7.80
N ASN A 175 -20.05 -4.78 -8.83
CA ASN A 175 -19.89 -4.34 -10.19
C ASN A 175 -21.29 -4.36 -10.82
N ASP A 176 -22.25 -3.75 -10.12
CA ASP A 176 -23.66 -3.66 -10.51
C ASP A 176 -23.76 -3.10 -11.94
N GLU A 177 -22.80 -2.24 -12.31
CA GLU A 177 -22.66 -1.69 -13.65
C GLU A 177 -22.16 -2.72 -14.67
N ALA A 178 -21.16 -3.57 -14.37
CA ALA A 178 -20.77 -4.62 -15.31
C ALA A 178 -21.80 -5.75 -15.41
N GLU A 179 -22.50 -6.10 -14.32
CA GLU A 179 -23.62 -7.05 -14.39
C GLU A 179 -24.75 -6.48 -15.27
N SER A 180 -25.05 -5.18 -15.14
CA SER A 180 -26.00 -4.48 -16.02
C SER A 180 -25.54 -4.47 -17.48
N ILE A 181 -24.27 -4.19 -17.75
CA ILE A 181 -23.70 -4.21 -19.12
C ILE A 181 -23.75 -5.61 -19.72
N LEU A 182 -23.39 -6.66 -18.96
CA LEU A 182 -23.45 -8.04 -19.41
C LEU A 182 -24.89 -8.49 -19.67
N SER A 183 -25.83 -8.09 -18.81
CA SER A 183 -27.26 -8.36 -18.99
C SER A 183 -27.81 -7.68 -20.25
N GLN A 184 -27.47 -6.40 -20.47
CA GLN A 184 -27.84 -5.67 -21.68
C GLN A 184 -27.23 -6.27 -22.95
N ALA A 185 -25.96 -6.67 -22.89
CA ALA A 185 -25.28 -7.34 -24.01
C ALA A 185 -25.92 -8.70 -24.34
N SER A 186 -26.29 -9.48 -23.32
CA SER A 186 -26.96 -10.77 -23.48
C SER A 186 -28.35 -10.61 -24.10
N ALA A 187 -29.13 -9.61 -23.65
CA ALA A 187 -30.44 -9.31 -24.23
C ALA A 187 -30.35 -8.90 -25.71
N ILE A 188 -29.33 -8.12 -26.09
CA ILE A 188 -29.08 -7.75 -27.49
C ILE A 188 -28.65 -8.97 -28.32
N ALA A 189 -27.82 -9.84 -27.76
CA ALA A 189 -27.40 -11.08 -28.41
C ALA A 189 -28.58 -12.02 -28.68
N GLU A 190 -29.46 -12.23 -27.69
CA GLU A 190 -30.68 -13.02 -27.83
C GLU A 190 -31.63 -12.43 -28.88
N ALA A 191 -31.83 -11.10 -28.85
CA ALA A 191 -32.67 -10.42 -29.83
C ALA A 191 -32.13 -10.58 -31.27
N ARG A 192 -30.81 -10.50 -31.45
CA ARG A 192 -30.17 -10.74 -32.76
C ARG A 192 -30.32 -12.19 -33.18
N MET A 193 -30.04 -13.15 -32.30
CA MET A 193 -30.20 -14.58 -32.60
C MET A 193 -31.64 -14.92 -33.03
N LYS A 194 -32.64 -14.29 -32.40
CA LYS A 194 -34.05 -14.47 -32.75
C LYS A 194 -34.41 -13.87 -34.12
N GLN A 195 -33.67 -12.87 -34.60
CA GLN A 195 -33.83 -12.28 -35.94
C GLN A 195 -33.06 -13.03 -37.03
N THR A 196 -31.98 -13.74 -36.69
CA THR A 196 -31.19 -14.53 -37.65
C THR A 196 -31.62 -15.99 -37.75
N LEU A 197 -32.54 -16.45 -36.91
CA LEU A 197 -33.14 -17.79 -37.06
C LEU A 197 -34.06 -17.78 -38.29
N PRO A 198 -33.74 -18.54 -39.36
CA PRO A 198 -34.61 -18.61 -40.52
C PRO A 198 -35.93 -19.28 -40.16
N ASP A 199 -37.05 -18.71 -40.63
CA ASP A 199 -38.37 -19.31 -40.49
C ASP A 199 -38.36 -20.74 -41.06
N ILE A 200 -38.83 -21.68 -40.24
CA ILE A 200 -39.04 -23.10 -40.58
C ILE A 200 -39.98 -23.32 -41.79
N SER A 201 -40.54 -22.25 -42.36
CA SER A 201 -41.27 -22.26 -43.63
C SER A 201 -40.37 -22.33 -44.88
N SER A 202 -39.05 -22.14 -44.74
CA SER A 202 -38.09 -22.22 -45.86
C SER A 202 -37.47 -23.61 -46.07
N LEU A 203 -37.58 -24.51 -45.10
CA LEU A 203 -37.31 -25.94 -45.31
C LEU A 203 -38.57 -26.57 -45.92
N GLY A 204 -38.68 -26.48 -47.23
CA GLY A 204 -39.77 -27.06 -48.01
C GLY A 204 -39.95 -28.55 -47.72
N LEU A 205 -40.87 -28.86 -46.82
CA LEU A 205 -41.53 -30.16 -46.77
C LEU A 205 -42.73 -30.08 -47.71
N GLY A 206 -42.42 -30.30 -48.98
CA GLY A 206 -43.40 -30.53 -50.03
C GLY A 206 -44.32 -31.68 -49.62
N ALA A 207 -45.62 -31.39 -49.71
CA ALA A 207 -46.67 -32.37 -49.59
C ALA A 207 -46.59 -33.37 -50.76
N GLU A 208 -46.42 -34.65 -50.44
CA GLU A 208 -46.96 -35.78 -51.20
C GLU A 208 -47.42 -36.79 -50.13
N GLY A 209 -48.68 -37.19 -50.02
CA GLY A 209 -49.69 -37.33 -51.05
C GLY A 209 -50.00 -38.81 -51.23
N SER A 210 -51.10 -39.28 -50.60
CA SER A 210 -51.99 -40.38 -51.06
C SER A 210 -51.40 -41.80 -51.21
N LYS A 211 -52.13 -42.91 -51.17
CA LYS A 211 -53.44 -43.38 -50.69
C LYS A 211 -53.38 -44.90 -50.91
N GLN A 212 -54.11 -45.64 -50.07
CA GLN A 212 -54.67 -46.99 -50.27
C GLN A 212 -53.71 -48.19 -50.30
#